data_AF-A0A401UUD3-F1
#
_entry.id   AF-A0A401UUD3-F1
#
_cell.length_a   1.000
_cell.length_b   1.000
_cell.length_c   1.000
_cell.angle_alpha   90.00
_cell.angle_beta   90.00
_cell.angle_gamma   90.00
#
_symmetry.space_group_name_H-M   'P 1'
#
loop_
_entity.id
_entity.type
_entity.pdbx_description
1 polymer ?
#
loop_
_entity_poly.entity_id
_entity_poly.type
_entity_poly.pdbx_seq_one_letter_code
_entity_poly.pdbx_strand_id
1 'polypeptide(L)'
;MTSDIIKIVIGSSCIGVVSAGIITSFSNIIIKKKEAQFKIIDRLIDKKILAYDNVMNFISTTREMQITNNNQIVEDLGVDFDVYDKPFRYPRVLENHQIYEEWYELFINLYTNYSMWFNNDLLREINLFQDYMINMYNIVHEIKDKDLYITGIIIRQDFIDFSSNLEKLCFKFYSKQILKLKMENKEKWHKYKPNETKLRLSNTKLIKYKNGIENLKSS
;
A
#
# COMPACT_ATOMS: atom_id res chain seq x y z
N MET A 1 -45.30 51.79 44.06
CA MET A 1 -44.36 51.93 42.93
C MET A 1 -43.09 51.09 43.08
N THR A 2 -42.44 51.03 44.25
CA THR A 2 -41.21 50.22 44.43
C THR A 2 -41.42 48.70 44.37
N SER A 3 -42.56 48.19 44.85
CA SER A 3 -42.89 46.75 44.83
C SER A 3 -43.07 46.16 43.42
N ASP A 4 -43.68 46.91 42.51
CA ASP A 4 -43.94 46.44 41.14
C ASP A 4 -42.68 46.44 40.26
N ILE A 5 -41.78 47.41 40.48
CA ILE A 5 -40.47 47.46 39.81
C ILE A 5 -39.60 46.27 40.23
N ILE A 6 -39.62 45.89 41.52
CA ILE A 6 -38.87 44.73 42.02
C ILE A 6 -39.37 43.42 41.39
N LYS A 7 -40.69 43.24 41.23
CA LYS A 7 -41.25 42.05 40.58
C LYS A 7 -40.87 41.95 39.09
N ILE A 8 -40.85 43.08 38.38
CA ILE A 8 -40.43 43.14 36.97
C ILE A 8 -38.94 42.79 36.84
N VAL A 9 -38.08 43.34 37.72
CA VAL A 9 -36.63 43.07 37.72
C VAL A 9 -36.31 41.61 38.05
N ILE A 10 -37.01 41.01 39.03
CA ILE A 10 -36.86 39.59 39.37
C ILE A 10 -37.37 38.71 38.21
N GLY A 11 -38.50 39.06 37.60
CA GLY A 11 -39.05 38.35 36.44
C GLY A 11 -38.11 38.35 35.24
N SER A 12 -37.53 39.51 34.89
CA SER A 12 -36.56 39.61 33.79
C SER A 12 -35.26 38.85 34.06
N SER A 13 -34.82 38.80 35.32
CA SER A 13 -33.61 38.07 35.73
C SER A 13 -33.80 36.55 35.62
N CYS A 14 -34.96 36.02 36.02
CA CYS A 14 -35.29 34.61 35.89
C CYS A 14 -35.37 34.16 34.42
N ILE A 15 -35.97 34.98 33.55
CA ILE A 15 -36.06 34.69 32.11
C ILE A 15 -34.66 34.71 31.48
N GLY A 16 -33.79 35.63 31.89
CA GLY A 16 -32.38 35.68 31.45
C GLY A 16 -31.60 34.42 31.82
N VAL A 17 -31.74 33.93 33.05
CA VAL A 17 -31.01 32.72 33.50
C VAL A 17 -31.51 31.46 32.80
N VAL A 18 -32.83 31.30 32.63
CA VAL A 18 -33.41 30.14 31.94
C VAL A 18 -33.03 30.14 30.46
N SER A 19 -33.12 31.28 29.78
CA SER A 19 -32.74 31.41 28.37
C SER A 19 -31.25 31.18 28.14
N ALA A 20 -30.37 31.73 28.99
CA ALA A 20 -28.93 31.48 28.94
C ALA A 20 -28.59 29.99 29.19
N GLY A 21 -29.27 29.34 30.14
CA GLY A 21 -29.12 27.91 30.40
C GLY A 21 -29.49 27.04 29.21
N ILE A 22 -30.60 27.36 28.52
CA ILE A 22 -31.04 26.67 27.31
C ILE A 22 -30.03 26.86 26.17
N ILE A 23 -29.61 28.09 25.88
CA ILE A 23 -28.63 28.39 24.81
C ILE A 23 -27.29 27.69 25.06
N THR A 24 -26.82 27.69 26.31
CA THR A 24 -25.58 27.00 26.69
C THR A 24 -25.71 25.49 26.54
N SER A 25 -26.86 24.92 26.90
CA SER A 25 -27.13 23.49 26.76
C SER A 25 -27.15 23.06 25.28
N PHE A 26 -27.84 23.82 24.42
CA PHE A 26 -27.81 23.57 22.97
C PHE A 26 -26.41 23.73 22.38
N SER A 27 -25.66 24.76 22.77
CA SER A 27 -24.29 24.97 22.33
C SER A 27 -23.37 23.81 22.73
N ASN A 28 -23.49 23.32 23.97
CA ASN A 28 -22.75 22.16 24.46
C ASN A 28 -23.07 20.88 23.68
N ILE A 29 -24.33 20.65 23.30
CA ILE A 29 -24.72 19.50 22.48
C ILE A 29 -24.07 19.59 21.08
N ILE A 30 -24.08 20.77 20.46
CA ILE A 30 -23.47 20.99 19.14
C ILE A 30 -21.96 20.75 19.20
N ILE A 31 -21.29 21.28 20.23
CA ILE A 31 -19.84 21.09 20.43
C ILE A 31 -19.52 19.61 20.63
N LYS A 32 -20.23 18.91 21.54
CA LYS A 32 -20.03 17.47 21.76
C LYS A 32 -20.25 16.63 20.50
N LYS A 33 -21.25 16.98 19.69
CA LYS A 33 -21.51 16.29 18.42
C LYS A 33 -20.35 16.50 17.43
N LYS A 34 -19.83 17.73 17.33
CA LYS A 34 -18.66 18.02 16.47
C LYS A 34 -17.41 17.28 16.96
N GLU A 35 -17.14 17.26 18.27
CA GLU A 35 -16.02 16.50 18.85
C GLU A 35 -16.12 14.99 18.55
N ALA A 36 -17.32 14.41 18.70
CA ALA A 36 -17.53 13.01 18.37
C ALA A 36 -17.30 12.72 16.87
N GLN A 37 -17.76 13.60 16.00
CA GLN A 37 -17.51 13.51 14.56
C GLN A 37 -16.02 13.61 14.23
N PHE A 38 -15.29 14.55 14.85
CA PHE A 38 -13.85 14.69 14.67
C PHE A 38 -13.10 13.44 15.15
N LYS A 39 -13.45 12.88 16.31
CA LYS A 39 -12.85 11.63 16.79
C LYS A 39 -13.04 10.44 15.84
N ILE A 40 -14.19 10.35 15.17
CA ILE A 40 -14.43 9.31 14.17
C ILE A 40 -13.59 9.58 12.92
N ILE A 41 -13.55 10.82 12.46
CA ILE A 41 -12.75 11.28 11.33
C ILE A 41 -11.26 11.00 11.56
N ASP A 42 -10.72 11.35 12.72
CA ASP A 42 -9.32 11.14 13.08
C ASP A 42 -8.98 9.65 13.00
N ARG A 43 -9.80 8.78 13.61
CA ARG A 43 -9.62 7.32 13.53
C ARG A 43 -9.65 6.78 12.10
N LEU A 44 -10.47 7.34 11.22
CA LEU A 44 -10.53 6.93 9.81
C LEU A 44 -9.30 7.39 9.04
N ILE A 45 -8.82 8.59 9.30
CA ILE A 45 -7.58 9.13 8.72
C ILE A 45 -6.39 8.28 9.20
N ASP A 46 -6.31 7.98 10.49
CA ASP A 46 -5.23 7.17 11.06
C ASP A 46 -5.16 5.79 10.43
N LYS A 47 -6.31 5.10 10.27
CA LYS A 47 -6.37 3.80 9.58
C LYS A 47 -5.93 3.89 8.12
N LYS A 48 -6.29 4.99 7.44
CA LYS A 48 -5.89 5.22 6.06
C LYS A 48 -4.39 5.49 5.96
N ILE A 49 -3.83 6.32 6.83
CA ILE A 49 -2.38 6.59 6.89
C ILE A 49 -1.64 5.27 7.16
N LEU A 50 -2.08 4.52 8.18
CA LEU A 50 -1.51 3.22 8.52
C LEU A 50 -1.51 2.26 7.33
N ALA A 51 -2.59 2.22 6.54
CA ALA A 51 -2.64 1.40 5.33
C ALA A 51 -1.53 1.75 4.33
N TYR A 52 -1.28 3.04 4.09
CA TYR A 52 -0.21 3.49 3.19
C TYR A 52 1.18 3.29 3.78
N ASP A 53 1.34 3.44 5.09
CA ASP A 53 2.61 3.16 5.79
C ASP A 53 2.97 1.67 5.67
N ASN A 54 1.98 0.77 5.79
CA ASN A 54 2.20 -0.66 5.56
C ASN A 54 2.63 -0.96 4.13
N VAL A 55 2.11 -0.23 3.14
CA VAL A 55 2.59 -0.31 1.75
C VAL A 55 4.02 0.17 1.62
N MET A 56 4.40 1.27 2.25
CA MET A 56 5.79 1.76 2.26
C MET A 56 6.75 0.77 2.93
N ASN A 57 6.33 0.13 4.02
CA ASN A 57 7.10 -0.92 4.68
C ASN A 57 7.29 -2.13 3.75
N PHE A 58 6.22 -2.57 3.09
CA PHE A 58 6.30 -3.65 2.10
C PHE A 58 7.22 -3.30 0.92
N ILE A 59 7.11 -2.09 0.38
CA ILE A 59 8.00 -1.61 -0.69
C ILE A 59 9.47 -1.67 -0.25
N SER A 60 9.74 -1.31 1.00
CA SER A 60 11.10 -1.30 1.55
C SER A 60 11.70 -2.71 1.60
N THR A 61 10.91 -3.71 1.98
CA THR A 61 11.36 -5.11 1.96
C THR A 61 11.50 -5.64 0.52
N THR A 62 10.59 -5.29 -0.39
CA THR A 62 10.68 -5.65 -1.82
C THR A 62 11.91 -5.06 -2.51
N ARG A 63 12.38 -3.87 -2.09
CA ARG A 63 13.55 -3.20 -2.66
C ARG A 63 14.87 -3.69 -2.08
N GLU A 64 14.86 -4.43 -0.98
CA GLU A 64 16.09 -4.90 -0.34
C GLU A 64 16.85 -5.86 -1.28
N MET A 65 18.12 -5.55 -1.55
CA MET A 65 18.96 -6.31 -2.48
C MET A 65 20.10 -7.00 -1.74
N GLN A 66 20.36 -8.25 -2.10
CA GLN A 66 21.55 -9.01 -1.72
C GLN A 66 22.58 -8.98 -2.84
N ILE A 67 23.85 -9.20 -2.49
CA ILE A 67 24.97 -9.21 -3.41
C ILE A 67 25.51 -10.63 -3.51
N THR A 68 25.76 -11.11 -4.73
CA THR A 68 26.44 -12.38 -4.98
C THR A 68 27.62 -12.20 -5.93
N ASN A 69 28.68 -12.97 -5.68
CA ASN A 69 29.89 -13.01 -6.51
C ASN A 69 29.93 -14.25 -7.41
N ASN A 70 28.87 -15.06 -7.43
CA ASN A 70 28.84 -16.31 -8.19
C ASN A 70 28.54 -16.02 -9.68
N ASN A 71 29.60 -15.80 -10.46
CA ASN A 71 29.52 -15.32 -11.83
C ASN A 71 29.23 -16.42 -12.86
N GLN A 72 29.34 -17.70 -12.50
CA GLN A 72 29.52 -18.79 -13.47
C GLN A 72 28.22 -19.28 -14.11
N ILE A 73 27.06 -19.02 -13.51
CA ILE A 73 25.75 -19.56 -13.97
C ILE A 73 24.96 -18.54 -14.80
N VAL A 74 25.30 -17.25 -14.66
CA VAL A 74 24.51 -16.16 -15.22
C VAL A 74 24.78 -15.96 -16.73
N GLU A 75 25.99 -16.26 -17.19
CA GLU A 75 26.40 -16.11 -18.61
C GLU A 75 25.72 -17.14 -19.54
N ASP A 76 25.34 -18.31 -19.03
CA ASP A 76 24.70 -19.39 -19.81
C ASP A 76 23.21 -19.15 -20.09
N LEU A 77 22.59 -18.16 -19.44
CA LEU A 77 21.15 -17.90 -19.53
C LEU A 77 20.77 -16.98 -20.71
N GLY A 78 21.73 -16.52 -21.51
CA GLY A 78 21.49 -15.69 -22.70
C GLY A 78 20.86 -14.32 -22.38
N VAL A 79 21.03 -13.85 -21.14
CA VAL A 79 20.59 -12.53 -20.70
C VAL A 79 21.78 -11.59 -20.78
N ASP A 80 21.69 -10.55 -21.62
CA ASP A 80 22.69 -9.48 -21.67
C ASP A 80 22.66 -8.72 -20.33
N PHE A 81 23.54 -9.11 -19.41
CA PHE A 81 23.85 -8.32 -18.24
C PHE A 81 24.96 -7.33 -18.58
N ASP A 82 24.74 -6.05 -18.29
CA ASP A 82 25.78 -5.03 -18.45
C ASP A 82 27.03 -5.44 -17.65
N VAL A 83 28.19 -5.41 -18.29
CA VAL A 83 29.49 -5.79 -17.72
C VAL A 83 29.84 -5.00 -16.45
N TYR A 84 29.17 -3.85 -16.23
CA TYR A 84 29.30 -2.98 -15.06
C TYR A 84 28.44 -3.39 -13.84
N ASP A 85 27.55 -4.38 -13.96
CA ASP A 85 26.64 -4.79 -12.88
C ASP A 85 27.24 -5.88 -11.96
N LYS A 86 28.57 -6.05 -12.00
CA LYS A 86 29.32 -6.89 -11.05
C LYS A 86 29.75 -6.03 -9.84
N PRO A 87 29.44 -6.45 -8.59
CA PRO A 87 28.85 -7.72 -8.21
C PRO A 87 27.34 -7.76 -8.43
N PHE A 88 26.82 -8.93 -8.83
CA PHE A 88 25.41 -9.10 -9.16
C PHE A 88 24.53 -8.86 -7.93
N ARG A 89 23.42 -8.16 -8.16
CA ARG A 89 22.43 -7.89 -7.12
C ARG A 89 21.15 -8.65 -7.42
N TYR A 90 20.47 -9.11 -6.38
CA TYR A 90 19.16 -9.74 -6.51
C TYR A 90 18.28 -9.39 -5.30
N PRO A 91 16.94 -9.43 -5.43
CA PRO A 91 16.04 -9.17 -4.30
C PRO A 91 16.28 -10.17 -3.17
N ARG A 92 16.42 -9.67 -1.94
CA ARG A 92 16.61 -10.52 -0.74
C ARG A 92 15.51 -11.56 -0.59
N VAL A 93 14.30 -11.23 -1.04
CA VAL A 93 13.14 -12.12 -0.98
C VAL A 93 13.32 -13.41 -1.80
N LEU A 94 14.36 -13.51 -2.64
CA LEU A 94 14.71 -14.70 -3.43
C LEU A 94 16.01 -15.35 -2.95
N GLU A 95 16.37 -15.13 -1.68
CA GLU A 95 17.51 -15.80 -1.05
C GLU A 95 17.22 -17.28 -0.77
N ASN A 96 16.02 -17.60 -0.29
CA ASN A 96 15.52 -18.97 -0.11
C ASN A 96 13.97 -18.97 -0.10
N HIS A 97 13.36 -20.16 -0.17
CA HIS A 97 11.90 -20.29 -0.17
C HIS A 97 11.24 -19.74 1.08
N GLN A 98 11.85 -19.93 2.26
CA GLN A 98 11.25 -19.46 3.51
C GLN A 98 11.08 -17.93 3.49
N ILE A 99 12.12 -17.19 3.14
CA ILE A 99 12.07 -15.72 3.06
C ILE A 99 11.06 -15.28 1.98
N TYR A 100 11.01 -16.00 0.85
CA TYR A 100 10.04 -15.74 -0.20
C TYR A 100 8.60 -15.91 0.29
N GLU A 101 8.30 -17.01 0.98
CA GLU A 101 6.97 -17.32 1.52
C GLU A 101 6.56 -16.32 2.60
N GLU A 102 7.44 -15.99 3.54
CA GLU A 102 7.19 -14.94 4.54
C GLU A 102 6.86 -13.60 3.88
N TRP A 103 7.61 -13.23 2.83
CA TRP A 103 7.35 -12.01 2.07
C TRP A 103 6.03 -12.06 1.27
N TYR A 104 5.68 -13.20 0.68
CA TYR A 104 4.41 -13.42 -0.02
C TYR A 104 3.21 -13.32 0.95
N GLU A 105 3.34 -13.88 2.16
CA GLU A 105 2.34 -13.74 3.22
C GLU A 105 2.19 -12.28 3.68
N LEU A 106 3.30 -11.54 3.83
CA LEU A 106 3.25 -10.09 4.11
C LEU A 106 2.43 -9.35 3.06
N PHE A 107 2.59 -9.69 1.77
CA PHE A 107 1.79 -9.11 0.69
C PHE A 107 0.29 -9.45 0.82
N ILE A 108 -0.04 -10.73 1.07
CA ILE A 108 -1.44 -11.16 1.23
C ILE A 108 -2.10 -10.45 2.41
N ASN A 109 -1.40 -10.37 3.54
CA ASN A 109 -1.87 -9.69 4.75
C ASN A 109 -2.08 -8.20 4.49
N LEU A 110 -1.16 -7.57 3.75
CA LEU A 110 -1.31 -6.18 3.34
C LEU A 110 -2.56 -5.98 2.48
N TYR A 111 -2.75 -6.80 1.45
CA TYR A 111 -3.89 -6.67 0.55
C TYR A 111 -5.21 -6.90 1.29
N THR A 112 -5.31 -7.97 2.07
CA THR A 112 -6.53 -8.37 2.76
C THR A 112 -6.95 -7.34 3.81
N ASN A 113 -5.99 -6.84 4.61
CA ASN A 113 -6.30 -5.94 5.71
C ASN A 113 -6.46 -4.48 5.29
N TYR A 114 -5.79 -4.06 4.20
CA TYR A 114 -5.67 -2.64 3.86
C TYR A 114 -6.26 -2.23 2.51
N SER A 115 -6.61 -3.16 1.62
CA SER A 115 -7.14 -2.84 0.27
C SER A 115 -8.34 -1.90 0.27
N MET A 116 -9.15 -1.90 1.34
CA MET A 116 -10.30 -1.01 1.44
C MET A 116 -9.95 0.47 1.64
N TRP A 117 -8.74 0.76 2.08
CA TRP A 117 -8.25 2.12 2.34
C TRP A 117 -7.49 2.73 1.17
N PHE A 118 -7.09 1.92 0.19
CA PHE A 118 -6.35 2.37 -0.98
C PHE A 118 -7.24 3.14 -1.95
N ASN A 119 -6.66 4.14 -2.60
CA ASN A 119 -7.27 4.75 -3.77
C ASN A 119 -7.21 3.80 -4.98
N ASN A 120 -8.02 4.07 -6.01
CA ASN A 120 -8.11 3.21 -7.18
C ASN A 120 -6.78 3.10 -7.95
N ASP A 121 -5.98 4.17 -7.99
CA ASP A 121 -4.68 4.16 -8.66
C ASP A 121 -3.72 3.15 -7.99
N LEU A 122 -3.59 3.20 -6.66
CA LEU A 122 -2.76 2.27 -5.90
C LEU A 122 -3.32 0.84 -5.98
N LEU A 123 -4.64 0.69 -5.85
CA LEU A 123 -5.28 -0.62 -5.91
C LEU A 123 -5.07 -1.29 -7.28
N ARG A 124 -5.04 -0.54 -8.38
CA ARG A 124 -4.73 -1.07 -9.71
C ARG A 124 -3.30 -1.58 -9.83
N GLU A 125 -2.32 -0.81 -9.35
CA GLU A 125 -0.91 -1.24 -9.35
C GLU A 125 -0.69 -2.43 -8.42
N ILE A 126 -1.32 -2.46 -7.23
CA ILE A 126 -1.25 -3.61 -6.32
C ILE A 126 -1.87 -4.85 -6.97
N ASN A 127 -2.99 -4.74 -7.68
CA ASN A 127 -3.58 -5.86 -8.40
C ASN A 127 -2.68 -6.36 -9.55
N LEU A 128 -2.05 -5.45 -10.30
CA LEU A 128 -1.07 -5.83 -11.32
C LEU A 128 0.12 -6.57 -10.69
N PHE A 129 0.60 -6.07 -9.54
CA PHE A 129 1.67 -6.72 -8.80
C PHE A 129 1.24 -8.08 -8.24
N GLN A 130 0.00 -8.23 -7.77
CA GLN A 130 -0.57 -9.52 -7.37
C GLN A 130 -0.55 -10.53 -8.54
N ASP A 131 -0.97 -10.11 -9.73
CA ASP A 131 -0.94 -10.97 -10.92
C ASP A 131 0.51 -11.38 -11.26
N TYR A 132 1.47 -10.46 -11.12
CA TYR A 132 2.90 -10.77 -11.25
C TYR A 132 3.38 -11.78 -10.20
N MET A 133 3.00 -11.58 -8.93
CA MET A 133 3.35 -12.46 -7.81
C MET A 133 2.86 -13.89 -8.01
N ILE A 134 1.65 -14.06 -8.54
CA ILE A 134 1.11 -15.39 -8.85
C ILE A 134 1.95 -16.10 -9.93
N ASN A 135 2.36 -15.36 -10.99
CA ASN A 135 3.23 -15.92 -12.01
C ASN A 135 4.60 -16.30 -11.45
N MET A 136 5.16 -15.46 -10.58
CA MET A 136 6.44 -15.71 -9.93
C MET A 136 6.35 -16.92 -9.00
N TYR A 137 5.30 -17.03 -8.18
CA TYR A 137 5.08 -18.16 -7.27
C TYR A 137 5.12 -19.50 -8.02
N ASN A 138 4.42 -19.60 -9.15
CA ASN A 138 4.39 -20.81 -9.96
C ASN A 138 5.76 -21.19 -10.56
N ILE A 139 6.68 -20.24 -10.67
CA ILE A 139 8.02 -20.48 -11.20
C ILE A 139 8.99 -20.80 -10.06
N VAL A 140 9.02 -19.94 -9.04
CA VAL A 140 9.93 -19.99 -7.89
C VAL A 140 9.77 -21.30 -7.12
N HIS A 141 8.53 -21.75 -6.86
CA HIS A 141 8.27 -22.92 -6.02
C HIS A 141 8.84 -24.24 -6.58
N GLU A 142 9.15 -24.30 -7.87
CA GLU A 142 9.72 -25.48 -8.52
C GLU A 142 11.25 -25.41 -8.66
N ILE A 143 11.87 -24.29 -8.29
CA ILE A 143 13.32 -24.08 -8.36
C ILE A 143 13.95 -24.49 -7.03
N LYS A 144 15.20 -24.94 -7.01
CA LYS A 144 15.91 -25.27 -5.76
C LYS A 144 16.42 -23.99 -5.08
N ASP A 145 16.47 -23.96 -3.75
CA ASP A 145 16.98 -22.81 -2.97
C ASP A 145 18.31 -22.27 -3.49
N LYS A 146 19.25 -23.17 -3.81
CA LYS A 146 20.58 -22.81 -4.31
C LYS A 146 20.58 -22.01 -5.61
N ASP A 147 19.50 -22.09 -6.39
CA ASP A 147 19.38 -21.48 -7.73
C ASP A 147 18.38 -20.31 -7.75
N LEU A 148 17.66 -20.05 -6.65
CA LEU A 148 16.67 -18.97 -6.57
C LEU A 148 17.27 -17.59 -6.83
N TYR A 149 18.50 -17.35 -6.35
CA TYR A 149 19.18 -16.07 -6.55
C TYR A 149 19.37 -15.74 -8.04
N ILE A 150 19.55 -16.75 -8.90
CA ILE A 150 19.70 -16.58 -10.36
C ILE A 150 18.43 -15.98 -10.94
N THR A 151 17.28 -16.51 -10.53
CA THR A 151 15.96 -15.95 -10.89
C THR A 151 15.86 -14.50 -10.41
N GLY A 152 16.30 -14.23 -9.18
CA GLY A 152 16.33 -12.88 -8.61
C GLY A 152 17.19 -11.89 -9.40
N ILE A 153 18.34 -12.31 -9.92
CA ILE A 153 19.19 -11.46 -10.77
C ILE A 153 18.42 -11.07 -12.04
N ILE A 154 17.77 -12.03 -12.71
CA ILE A 154 17.01 -11.81 -13.96
C ILE A 154 15.87 -10.81 -13.74
N ILE A 155 15.13 -10.95 -12.64
CA ILE A 155 13.92 -10.17 -12.38
C ILE A 155 14.13 -8.97 -11.45
N ARG A 156 15.39 -8.65 -11.08
CA ARG A 156 15.75 -7.52 -10.21
C ARG A 156 15.06 -6.22 -10.64
N GLN A 157 15.06 -5.93 -11.94
CA GLN A 157 14.48 -4.70 -12.44
C GLN A 157 12.96 -4.63 -12.23
N ASP A 158 12.26 -5.77 -12.33
CA ASP A 158 10.81 -5.83 -12.08
C ASP A 158 10.50 -5.40 -10.63
N PHE A 159 11.28 -5.90 -9.65
CA PHE A 159 11.15 -5.51 -8.25
C PHE A 159 11.39 -4.01 -8.04
N ILE A 160 12.40 -3.44 -8.68
CA ILE A 160 12.70 -2.00 -8.62
C ILE A 160 11.56 -1.19 -9.23
N ASP A 161 11.06 -1.59 -10.39
CA ASP A 161 10.03 -0.87 -11.13
C ASP A 161 8.70 -0.89 -10.38
N PHE A 162 8.25 -2.05 -9.89
CA PHE A 162 7.04 -2.17 -9.08
C PHE A 162 7.14 -1.36 -7.78
N SER A 163 8.24 -1.52 -7.04
CA SER A 163 8.51 -0.77 -5.81
C SER A 163 8.44 0.73 -6.05
N SER A 164 9.08 1.21 -7.12
CA SER A 164 9.14 2.63 -7.47
C SER A 164 7.77 3.18 -7.90
N ASN A 165 6.97 2.40 -8.61
CA ASN A 165 5.63 2.80 -9.02
C ASN A 165 4.68 2.89 -7.82
N LEU A 166 4.71 1.89 -6.93
CA LEU A 166 3.92 1.90 -5.71
C LEU A 166 4.33 3.07 -4.79
N GLU A 167 5.63 3.30 -4.62
CA GLU A 167 6.16 4.42 -3.81
C GLU A 167 5.68 5.78 -4.32
N LYS A 168 5.74 6.02 -5.65
CA LYS A 168 5.21 7.25 -6.26
C LYS A 168 3.73 7.45 -5.96
N LEU A 169 2.93 6.39 -5.95
CA LEU A 169 1.50 6.47 -5.63
C LEU A 169 1.26 6.75 -4.14
N CYS A 170 2.09 6.19 -3.25
CA CYS A 170 2.07 6.53 -1.83
C CYS A 170 2.43 8.00 -1.59
N PHE A 171 3.50 8.52 -2.20
CA PHE A 171 3.85 9.94 -2.10
C PHE A 171 2.77 10.87 -2.68
N LYS A 172 2.10 10.46 -3.76
CA LYS A 172 0.94 11.19 -4.31
C LYS A 172 -0.21 11.24 -3.28
N PHE A 173 -0.42 10.18 -2.51
CA PHE A 173 -1.39 10.18 -1.42
C PHE A 173 -0.99 11.16 -0.30
N TYR A 174 0.22 11.04 0.24
CA TYR A 174 0.68 11.91 1.34
C TYR A 174 0.65 13.40 0.96
N SER A 175 1.04 13.73 -0.27
CA SER A 175 1.11 15.12 -0.73
C SER A 175 -0.25 15.77 -1.04
N LYS A 176 -1.23 15.00 -1.54
CA LYS A 176 -2.47 15.59 -2.12
C LYS A 176 -3.78 15.07 -1.53
N GLN A 177 -3.73 13.96 -0.79
CA GLN A 177 -4.94 13.20 -0.42
C GLN A 177 -5.02 12.82 1.06
N ILE A 178 -3.97 13.08 1.87
CA ILE A 178 -3.96 12.73 3.30
C ILE A 178 -5.12 13.36 4.08
N LEU A 179 -5.42 14.64 3.82
CA LEU A 179 -6.53 15.37 4.46
C LEU A 179 -7.89 15.10 3.81
N LYS A 180 -7.94 14.34 2.71
CA LYS A 180 -9.18 14.05 1.99
C LYS A 180 -9.79 12.76 2.54
N LEU A 181 -10.83 12.93 3.37
CA LEU A 181 -11.68 11.87 3.93
C LEU A 181 -12.57 11.15 2.91
N LYS A 182 -12.52 11.54 1.64
CA LYS A 182 -13.35 10.88 0.62
C LYS A 182 -12.87 9.44 0.47
N MET A 183 -13.67 8.50 0.97
CA MET A 183 -13.54 7.09 0.61
C MET A 183 -13.79 7.01 -0.89
N GLU A 184 -12.85 6.40 -1.61
CA GLU A 184 -13.02 6.25 -3.05
C GLU A 184 -14.22 5.33 -3.30
N ASN A 185 -15.09 5.76 -4.22
CA ASN A 185 -16.20 4.92 -4.64
C ASN A 185 -15.61 3.72 -5.40
N LYS A 186 -15.72 2.53 -4.79
CA LYS A 186 -15.24 1.25 -5.35
C LYS A 186 -16.07 0.76 -6.54
N GLU A 187 -17.14 1.47 -6.91
CA GLU A 187 -17.87 1.22 -8.16
C GLU A 187 -16.99 1.50 -9.40
N LYS A 188 -15.91 2.29 -9.26
CA LYS A 188 -14.92 2.44 -10.32
C LYS A 188 -14.10 1.15 -10.46
N TRP A 189 -13.88 0.74 -11.71
CA TRP A 189 -13.07 -0.44 -12.03
C TRP A 189 -11.65 -0.30 -11.45
N HIS A 190 -11.33 -1.18 -10.50
CA HIS A 190 -10.13 -1.14 -9.65
C HIS A 190 -8.99 -2.06 -10.15
N LYS A 191 -9.19 -2.74 -11.28
CA LYS A 191 -8.15 -3.46 -12.01
C LYS A 191 -7.79 -2.72 -13.29
N TYR A 192 -6.68 -3.05 -13.91
CA TYR A 192 -6.46 -2.65 -15.30
C TYR A 192 -7.40 -3.42 -16.23
N LYS A 193 -7.58 -2.93 -17.45
CA LYS A 193 -8.29 -3.71 -18.47
C LYS A 193 -7.46 -4.96 -18.79
N PRO A 194 -8.08 -6.11 -19.11
CA PRO A 194 -7.34 -7.36 -19.35
C PRO A 194 -6.21 -7.21 -20.38
N ASN A 195 -6.43 -6.47 -21.47
CA ASN A 195 -5.41 -6.23 -22.50
C ASN A 195 -4.23 -5.39 -21.98
N GLU A 196 -4.49 -4.41 -21.11
CA GLU A 196 -3.45 -3.60 -20.50
C GLU A 196 -2.65 -4.42 -19.48
N THR A 197 -3.32 -5.21 -18.64
CA THR A 197 -2.65 -6.14 -17.71
C THR A 197 -1.73 -7.09 -18.47
N LYS A 198 -2.24 -7.75 -19.51
CA LYS A 198 -1.44 -8.66 -20.34
C LYS A 198 -0.23 -7.98 -20.96
N LEU A 199 -0.41 -6.77 -21.52
CA LEU A 199 0.69 -6.01 -22.11
C LEU A 199 1.76 -5.67 -21.07
N ARG A 200 1.36 -5.15 -19.90
CA ARG A 200 2.29 -4.79 -18.83
C ARG A 200 3.03 -6.01 -18.28
N LEU A 201 2.33 -7.12 -18.02
CA LEU A 201 2.96 -8.37 -17.58
C LEU A 201 3.89 -8.95 -18.64
N SER A 202 3.53 -8.90 -19.93
CA SER A 202 4.42 -9.38 -21.01
C SER A 202 5.71 -8.57 -21.13
N ASN A 203 5.73 -7.35 -20.59
CA ASN A 203 6.90 -6.49 -20.60
C ASN A 203 7.86 -6.74 -19.43
N THR A 204 7.44 -7.49 -18.40
CA THR A 204 8.31 -7.82 -17.26
C THR A 204 9.41 -8.79 -17.66
N LYS A 205 10.53 -8.72 -16.95
CA LYS A 205 11.67 -9.63 -17.15
C LYS A 205 11.28 -11.07 -16.83
N LEU A 206 10.46 -11.29 -15.80
CA LEU A 206 9.95 -12.63 -15.46
C LEU A 206 9.29 -13.33 -16.65
N ILE A 207 8.37 -12.66 -17.34
CA ILE A 207 7.63 -13.27 -18.46
C ILE A 207 8.53 -13.39 -19.71
N LYS A 208 9.37 -12.38 -19.98
CA LYS A 208 10.30 -12.40 -21.11
C LYS A 208 11.30 -13.54 -21.05
N TYR A 209 11.82 -13.84 -19.87
CA TYR A 209 12.84 -14.87 -19.66
C TYR A 209 12.29 -16.15 -19.01
N LYS A 210 10.96 -16.33 -19.01
CA LYS A 210 10.28 -17.45 -18.37
C LYS A 210 10.89 -18.80 -18.74
N ASN A 211 11.09 -19.08 -20.03
CA ASN A 211 11.64 -20.35 -20.49
C ASN A 211 13.06 -20.61 -19.96
N GLY A 212 13.90 -19.57 -19.88
CA GLY A 212 15.25 -19.69 -19.33
C GLY A 212 15.24 -19.98 -17.83
N ILE A 213 14.33 -19.33 -17.10
CA ILE A 213 14.15 -19.57 -15.66
C ILE A 213 13.59 -20.98 -15.41
N GLU A 214 12.65 -21.45 -16.23
CA GLU A 214 12.06 -22.79 -16.08
C GLU A 214 13.08 -23.92 -16.31
N ASN A 215 14.11 -23.70 -17.12
CA ASN A 215 15.20 -24.68 -17.28
C ASN A 215 16.00 -24.91 -16.00
N LEU A 216 16.01 -23.95 -15.06
CA LEU A 216 16.65 -24.11 -13.75
C LEU A 216 15.96 -25.18 -12.89
N LYS A 217 14.69 -25.50 -13.16
CA LYS A 217 13.93 -26.54 -12.45
C LYS A 217 14.51 -27.95 -12.68
N SER A 218 15.16 -28.16 -13.83
CA SER A 218 15.68 -29.46 -14.27
C SER A 218 17.16 -29.69 -13.93
N SER A 219 17.81 -28.72 -13.27
CA SER A 219 19.22 -28.75 -12.83
C SER A 219 19.33 -29.12 -11.34
#